data_AF-A0A954VE49-F1
#
_entry.id   AF-A0A954VE49-F1
#
_cell.length_a   1.000
_cell.length_b   1.000
_cell.length_c   1.000
_cell.angle_alpha   90.00
_cell.angle_beta   90.00
_cell.angle_gamma   90.00
#
_symmetry.space_group_name_H-M   'P 1'
#
loop_
_entity.id
_entity.type
_entity.pdbx_description
1 polymer ?
#
loop_
_entity_poly.entity_id
_entity_poly.type
_entity_poly.pdbx_seq_one_letter_code
_entity_poly.pdbx_strand_id
1 'polypeptide(L)'
;MTEHPSNQPLPHTGGENRPSTRIRGRSGDRASGPHWSSYVTVGAILAVTVLPGWFPREMARWHEAWAEYEELEGNLPAASAANSRALWWTPDDFALRSRKVTLQFRLGDAHAALQEADAMLADFQAAMPDPVPVPYQEQLISLLNQRAYARALAGKEVEAALQDVNHAMTLLRGAESAAILDTRGYILHLLGRNEDARRDMERAVSLMQANMALQRQGLYSMYGYLTDQRNLRRGEQELQEGFAVLLHHRGLVYQSLGKDILAKTDLDRAQQLGYGRENGVW
;
A
#
# COMPACT_ATOMS: atom_id res chain seq x y z
N MET A 1 -61.21 81.29 -28.20
CA MET A 1 -60.90 82.46 -29.04
C MET A 1 -59.47 82.28 -29.51
N THR A 2 -59.33 81.72 -30.71
CA THR A 2 -58.94 82.45 -31.94
C THR A 2 -57.43 82.70 -31.91
N GLU A 3 -56.60 81.91 -32.59
CA GLU A 3 -56.43 81.73 -34.04
C GLU A 3 -55.02 82.21 -34.39
N HIS A 4 -54.39 81.47 -35.29
CA HIS A 4 -53.08 81.70 -35.88
C HIS A 4 -52.93 83.08 -36.56
N PRO A 5 -51.68 83.48 -36.87
CA PRO A 5 -51.29 83.43 -38.29
C PRO A 5 -49.87 82.85 -38.44
N SER A 6 -49.59 81.88 -39.33
CA SER A 6 -49.70 81.87 -40.80
C SER A 6 -48.84 82.95 -41.47
N ASN A 7 -47.63 82.59 -41.92
CA ASN A 7 -47.28 82.61 -43.35
C ASN A 7 -45.83 82.19 -43.61
N GLN A 8 -45.66 81.18 -44.47
CA GLN A 8 -44.45 80.97 -45.28
C GLN A 8 -44.46 81.97 -46.46
N PRO A 9 -43.34 82.19 -47.18
CA PRO A 9 -42.98 81.28 -48.29
C PRO A 9 -41.46 81.04 -48.51
N LEU A 10 -41.14 79.85 -49.03
CA LEU A 10 -39.92 79.46 -49.79
C LEU A 10 -39.91 80.18 -51.18
N PRO A 11 -38.85 80.20 -52.05
CA PRO A 11 -38.01 79.04 -52.45
C PRO A 11 -36.57 79.32 -53.02
N HIS A 12 -35.94 78.23 -53.51
CA HIS A 12 -34.81 78.13 -54.47
C HIS A 12 -33.38 78.30 -53.88
N THR A 13 -32.33 77.51 -54.17
CA THR A 13 -32.01 76.52 -55.23
C THR A 13 -30.69 75.80 -54.87
N GLY A 14 -30.51 74.57 -55.35
CA GLY A 14 -29.23 74.08 -55.89
C GLY A 14 -28.29 73.33 -54.95
N GLY A 15 -27.97 72.08 -55.32
CA GLY A 15 -26.83 71.34 -54.76
C GLY A 15 -27.01 69.82 -54.75
N GLU A 16 -26.76 69.18 -55.88
CA GLU A 16 -26.53 67.74 -55.98
C GLU A 16 -25.39 67.28 -55.07
N ASN A 17 -25.56 66.16 -54.35
CA ASN A 17 -24.61 65.04 -54.37
C ASN A 17 -25.07 63.93 -53.41
N ARG A 18 -25.47 62.79 -53.97
CA ARG A 18 -25.48 61.51 -53.25
C ARG A 18 -24.06 60.96 -53.26
N PRO A 19 -23.61 60.41 -52.12
CA PRO A 19 -23.04 59.08 -52.18
C PRO A 19 -23.71 58.16 -51.15
N SER A 20 -24.11 57.00 -51.66
CA SER A 20 -24.51 55.81 -50.93
C SER A 20 -23.40 55.33 -49.98
N THR A 21 -23.60 55.48 -48.68
CA THR A 21 -22.80 54.81 -47.65
C THR A 21 -23.62 53.74 -46.95
N ARG A 22 -23.46 52.52 -47.48
CA ARG A 22 -23.49 51.21 -46.81
C ARG A 22 -23.86 51.27 -45.32
N ILE A 23 -25.04 50.74 -45.00
CA ILE A 23 -25.36 50.25 -43.66
C ILE A 23 -24.31 49.18 -43.32
N ARG A 24 -23.37 49.55 -42.46
CA ARG A 24 -22.39 48.62 -41.87
C ARG A 24 -23.20 47.70 -40.95
N GLY A 25 -23.49 46.49 -41.46
CA GLY A 25 -24.08 45.42 -40.69
C GLY A 25 -23.30 45.22 -39.42
N ARG A 26 -24.00 45.39 -38.28
CA ARG A 26 -23.54 44.94 -36.98
C ARG A 26 -23.60 43.41 -37.01
N SER A 27 -22.57 42.77 -37.53
CA SER A 27 -22.34 41.34 -37.27
C SER A 27 -22.05 41.24 -35.78
N GLY A 28 -23.08 40.91 -35.00
CA GLY A 28 -22.87 40.40 -33.67
C GLY A 28 -22.09 39.11 -33.82
N ASP A 29 -20.79 39.16 -33.52
CA ASP A 29 -20.02 37.98 -33.18
C ASP A 29 -20.69 37.38 -31.94
N ARG A 30 -21.67 36.52 -32.15
CA ARG A 30 -22.04 35.53 -31.15
C ARG A 30 -20.81 34.64 -31.06
N ALA A 31 -20.02 34.81 -30.02
CA ALA A 31 -19.11 33.77 -29.56
C ALA A 31 -19.97 32.50 -29.42
N SER A 32 -19.89 31.60 -30.40
CA SER A 32 -20.57 30.32 -30.37
C SER A 32 -19.90 29.52 -29.27
N GLY A 33 -20.53 29.49 -28.09
CA GLY A 33 -20.12 28.61 -27.01
C GLY A 33 -20.07 27.16 -27.50
N PRO A 34 -19.30 26.27 -26.84
CA PRO A 34 -19.08 24.93 -27.34
C PRO A 34 -20.42 24.21 -27.57
N HIS A 35 -20.58 23.59 -28.75
CA HIS A 35 -21.76 22.80 -29.06
C HIS A 35 -21.82 21.57 -28.13
N TRP A 36 -23.03 21.11 -27.79
CA TRP A 36 -23.24 19.92 -26.94
C TRP A 36 -22.45 18.69 -27.43
N SER A 37 -22.27 18.57 -28.75
CA SER A 37 -21.45 17.55 -29.39
C SER A 37 -19.97 17.61 -28.99
N SER A 38 -19.41 18.80 -28.75
CA SER A 38 -18.03 18.96 -28.29
C SER A 38 -17.85 18.41 -26.87
N TYR A 39 -18.85 18.60 -25.98
CA TYR A 39 -18.83 18.01 -24.65
C TYR A 39 -19.00 16.49 -24.69
N VAL A 40 -19.84 15.97 -25.58
CA VAL A 40 -20.00 14.51 -25.77
C VAL A 40 -18.71 13.88 -26.30
N THR A 41 -18.04 14.51 -27.26
CA THR A 41 -16.76 14.01 -27.80
C THR A 41 -15.65 14.06 -26.75
N VAL A 42 -15.52 15.16 -26.00
CA VAL A 42 -14.55 15.25 -24.89
C VAL A 42 -14.87 14.22 -23.80
N GLY A 43 -16.15 14.05 -23.45
CA GLY A 43 -16.60 13.03 -22.50
C GLY A 43 -16.30 11.61 -22.97
N ALA A 44 -16.51 11.31 -24.25
CA ALA A 44 -16.18 10.00 -24.84
C ALA A 44 -14.66 9.75 -24.87
N ILE A 45 -13.85 10.77 -25.20
CA ILE A 45 -12.39 10.67 -25.16
C ILE A 45 -11.91 10.42 -23.73
N LEU A 46 -12.40 11.18 -22.75
CA LEU A 46 -12.09 10.95 -21.33
C LEU A 46 -12.53 9.56 -20.87
N ALA A 47 -13.69 9.08 -21.33
CA ALA A 47 -14.20 7.75 -21.01
C ALA A 47 -13.36 6.61 -21.60
N VAL A 48 -12.73 6.81 -22.75
CA VAL A 48 -11.89 5.80 -23.41
C VAL A 48 -10.42 5.87 -22.97
N THR A 49 -9.92 7.05 -22.61
CA THR A 49 -8.48 7.26 -22.34
C THR A 49 -8.15 7.36 -20.86
N VAL A 50 -9.00 7.98 -20.05
CA VAL A 50 -8.73 8.24 -18.63
C VAL A 50 -9.40 7.19 -17.76
N LEU A 51 -10.68 6.88 -18.00
CA LEU A 51 -11.43 5.94 -17.15
C LEU A 51 -10.78 4.54 -17.08
N PRO A 52 -10.27 3.92 -18.17
CA PRO A 52 -9.70 2.57 -18.07
C PRO A 52 -8.41 2.50 -17.24
N GLY A 53 -7.65 3.59 -17.14
CA GLY A 53 -6.44 3.63 -16.30
C GLY A 53 -6.71 4.11 -14.87
N TRP A 54 -7.67 5.03 -14.69
CA TRP A 54 -7.99 5.63 -13.40
C TRP A 54 -8.97 4.77 -12.59
N PHE A 55 -10.05 4.29 -13.22
CA PHE A 55 -11.14 3.62 -12.52
C PHE A 55 -10.72 2.32 -11.81
N PRO A 56 -9.94 1.40 -12.42
CA PRO A 56 -9.48 0.20 -11.72
C PRO A 56 -8.62 0.53 -10.49
N ARG A 57 -7.70 1.49 -10.61
CA ARG A 57 -6.84 1.92 -9.50
C ARG A 57 -7.66 2.52 -8.36
N GLU A 58 -8.64 3.35 -8.70
CA GLU A 58 -9.48 3.95 -7.67
C GLU A 58 -10.33 2.88 -6.98
N MET A 59 -10.95 1.97 -7.73
CA MET A 59 -11.70 0.85 -7.15
C MET A 59 -10.83 -0.06 -6.26
N ALA A 60 -9.58 -0.31 -6.65
CA ALA A 60 -8.61 -1.01 -5.82
C ALA A 60 -8.38 -0.27 -4.49
N ARG A 61 -8.15 1.05 -4.53
CA ARG A 61 -7.95 1.89 -3.33
C ARG A 61 -9.16 1.91 -2.40
N TRP A 62 -10.38 1.92 -2.94
CA TRP A 62 -11.59 1.81 -2.11
C TRP A 62 -11.64 0.47 -1.35
N HIS A 63 -11.31 -0.63 -2.03
CA HIS A 63 -11.26 -1.94 -1.39
C HIS A 63 -10.07 -2.10 -0.43
N GLU A 64 -8.93 -1.47 -0.71
CA GLU A 64 -7.79 -1.39 0.19
C GLU A 64 -8.17 -0.65 1.48
N ALA A 65 -8.75 0.54 1.38
CA ALA A 65 -9.21 1.30 2.54
C ALA A 65 -10.25 0.52 3.37
N TRP A 66 -11.12 -0.25 2.71
CA TRP A 66 -12.06 -1.15 3.39
C TRP A 66 -11.34 -2.32 4.07
N ALA A 67 -10.32 -2.91 3.44
CA ALA A 67 -9.50 -3.95 4.06
C ALA A 67 -8.81 -3.43 5.33
N GLU A 68 -8.22 -2.24 5.25
CA GLU A 68 -7.58 -1.57 6.38
C GLU A 68 -8.55 -1.29 7.52
N TYR A 69 -9.77 -0.85 7.20
CA TYR A 69 -10.81 -0.63 8.20
C TYR A 69 -11.16 -1.93 8.93
N GLU A 70 -11.39 -3.02 8.20
CA GLU A 70 -11.72 -4.33 8.79
C GLU A 70 -10.57 -4.89 9.64
N GLU A 71 -9.30 -4.69 9.26
CA GLU A 71 -8.16 -5.09 10.10
C GLU A 71 -8.09 -4.31 11.42
N LEU A 72 -8.41 -3.02 11.40
CA LEU A 72 -8.48 -2.20 12.61
C LEU A 72 -9.59 -2.64 13.56
N GLU A 73 -10.70 -3.14 13.01
CA GLU A 73 -11.80 -3.72 13.78
C GLU A 73 -11.52 -5.19 14.17
N GLY A 74 -10.36 -5.75 13.79
CA GLY A 74 -9.95 -7.12 14.10
C GLY A 74 -10.63 -8.19 13.23
N ASN A 75 -11.33 -7.81 12.15
CA ASN A 75 -12.05 -8.71 11.27
C ASN A 75 -11.18 -9.17 10.08
N LEU A 76 -10.21 -10.03 10.39
CA LEU A 76 -9.24 -10.55 9.41
C LEU A 76 -9.88 -11.24 8.18
N PRO A 77 -10.98 -12.02 8.30
CA PRO A 77 -11.63 -12.61 7.13
C PRO A 77 -12.21 -11.56 6.18
N ALA A 78 -12.86 -10.52 6.71
CA ALA A 78 -13.40 -9.44 5.88
C ALA A 78 -12.29 -8.60 5.24
N ALA A 79 -11.20 -8.35 5.97
CA ALA A 79 -10.01 -7.71 5.44
C ALA A 79 -9.40 -8.49 4.27
N SER A 80 -9.24 -9.81 4.41
CA SER A 80 -8.74 -10.69 3.35
C SER A 80 -9.65 -10.71 2.11
N ALA A 81 -10.97 -10.75 2.31
CA ALA A 81 -11.93 -10.65 1.22
C ALA A 81 -11.86 -9.28 0.51
N ALA A 82 -11.65 -8.21 1.26
CA ALA A 82 -11.49 -6.86 0.73
C ALA A 82 -10.19 -6.70 -0.07
N ASN A 83 -9.07 -7.19 0.45
CA ASN A 83 -7.79 -7.22 -0.25
C ASN A 83 -7.88 -8.04 -1.55
N SER A 84 -8.57 -9.18 -1.53
CA SER A 84 -8.82 -9.99 -2.73
C SER A 84 -9.64 -9.23 -3.78
N ARG A 85 -10.62 -8.41 -3.37
CA ARG A 85 -11.35 -7.53 -4.28
C ARG A 85 -10.47 -6.41 -4.85
N ALA A 86 -9.55 -5.86 -4.06
CA ALA A 86 -8.58 -4.88 -4.58
C ALA A 86 -7.68 -5.52 -5.66
N LEU A 87 -7.17 -6.73 -5.41
CA LEU A 87 -6.38 -7.49 -6.37
C LEU A 87 -7.15 -7.85 -7.65
N TRP A 88 -8.47 -8.02 -7.60
CA TRP A 88 -9.25 -8.22 -8.82
C TRP A 88 -9.13 -7.05 -9.81
N TRP A 89 -8.99 -5.83 -9.31
CA TRP A 89 -8.79 -4.63 -10.13
C TRP A 89 -7.33 -4.41 -10.53
N THR A 90 -6.38 -4.79 -9.68
CA THR A 90 -4.94 -4.62 -9.89
C THR A 90 -4.18 -5.89 -9.50
N PRO A 91 -4.24 -6.96 -10.33
CA PRO A 91 -3.75 -8.29 -9.95
C PRO A 91 -2.24 -8.36 -9.73
N ASP A 92 -1.48 -7.50 -10.41
CA ASP A 92 -0.02 -7.48 -10.35
C ASP A 92 0.53 -6.50 -9.29
N ASP A 93 -0.33 -5.90 -8.47
CA ASP A 93 0.10 -4.96 -7.43
C ASP A 93 0.87 -5.69 -6.33
N PHE A 94 2.19 -5.46 -6.29
CA PHE A 94 3.08 -6.10 -5.34
C PHE A 94 2.69 -5.86 -3.88
N ALA A 95 2.27 -4.64 -3.54
CA ALA A 95 1.93 -4.29 -2.16
C ALA A 95 0.66 -5.03 -1.71
N LEU A 96 -0.35 -5.10 -2.58
CA LEU A 96 -1.58 -5.84 -2.30
C LEU A 96 -1.34 -7.35 -2.19
N ARG A 97 -0.49 -7.93 -3.06
CA ARG A 97 -0.11 -9.35 -2.99
C ARG A 97 0.70 -9.66 -1.73
N SER A 98 1.65 -8.80 -1.37
CA SER A 98 2.41 -8.87 -0.12
C SER A 98 1.48 -8.81 1.10
N ARG A 99 0.50 -7.90 1.09
CA ARG A 99 -0.52 -7.83 2.16
C ARG A 99 -1.38 -9.09 2.23
N LYS A 100 -1.74 -9.68 1.09
CA LYS A 100 -2.46 -10.96 1.03
C LYS A 100 -1.71 -12.06 1.77
N VAL A 101 -0.40 -12.19 1.51
CA VAL A 101 0.49 -13.15 2.20
C VAL A 101 0.44 -12.92 3.71
N THR A 102 0.58 -11.67 4.17
CA THR A 102 0.48 -11.32 5.60
C THR A 102 -0.90 -11.69 6.18
N LEU A 103 -1.98 -11.35 5.50
CA LEU A 103 -3.34 -11.69 5.95
C LEU A 103 -3.56 -13.19 6.04
N GLN A 104 -2.98 -13.97 5.12
CA GLN A 104 -3.02 -15.43 5.16
C GLN A 104 -2.22 -15.99 6.35
N PHE A 105 -1.05 -15.41 6.69
CA PHE A 105 -0.37 -15.75 7.94
C PHE A 105 -1.26 -15.49 9.14
N ARG A 106 -1.87 -14.30 9.23
CA ARG A 106 -2.75 -13.92 10.33
C ARG A 106 -3.98 -14.84 10.44
N LEU A 107 -4.50 -15.32 9.31
CA LEU A 107 -5.59 -16.30 9.28
C LEU A 107 -5.14 -17.75 9.58
N GLY A 108 -3.84 -17.99 9.76
CA GLY A 108 -3.27 -19.33 9.98
C GLY A 108 -3.18 -20.19 8.72
N ASP A 109 -3.37 -19.61 7.53
CA ASP A 109 -3.30 -20.32 6.25
C ASP A 109 -1.89 -20.20 5.65
N ALA A 110 -0.92 -20.84 6.31
CA ALA A 110 0.47 -20.84 5.87
C ALA A 110 0.68 -21.47 4.49
N HIS A 111 -0.22 -22.38 4.06
CA HIS A 111 -0.14 -22.99 2.74
C HIS A 111 -0.57 -22.03 1.63
N ALA A 112 -1.67 -21.29 1.80
CA ALA A 112 -2.06 -20.29 0.82
C ALA A 112 -1.06 -19.12 0.78
N ALA A 113 -0.50 -18.75 1.93
CA ALA A 113 0.57 -17.75 2.00
C ALA A 113 1.83 -18.19 1.23
N LEU A 114 2.22 -19.46 1.37
CA LEU A 114 3.35 -20.03 0.62
C LEU A 114 3.09 -20.05 -0.88
N GLN A 115 1.90 -20.47 -1.31
CA GLN A 115 1.52 -20.49 -2.73
C GLN A 115 1.59 -19.10 -3.36
N GLU A 116 1.08 -18.08 -2.65
CA GLU A 116 1.14 -16.70 -3.14
C GLU A 116 2.58 -16.18 -3.19
N ALA A 117 3.38 -16.42 -2.15
CA ALA A 117 4.79 -16.00 -2.11
C ALA A 117 5.64 -16.68 -3.22
N ASP A 118 5.39 -17.96 -3.51
CA ASP A 118 6.01 -18.67 -4.62
C ASP A 118 5.63 -18.06 -5.98
N ALA A 119 4.34 -17.78 -6.19
CA ALA A 119 3.87 -17.14 -7.40
C ALA A 119 4.49 -15.74 -7.57
N MET A 120 4.51 -14.93 -6.51
CA MET A 120 5.11 -13.60 -6.54
C MET A 120 6.60 -13.64 -6.90
N LEU A 121 7.37 -14.59 -6.34
CA LEU A 121 8.78 -14.71 -6.66
C LEU A 121 9.00 -15.21 -8.09
N ALA A 122 8.19 -16.16 -8.56
CA ALA A 122 8.26 -16.65 -9.94
C ALA A 122 7.98 -15.53 -10.94
N ASP A 123 6.94 -14.73 -10.72
CA ASP A 123 6.60 -13.58 -11.56
C ASP A 123 7.73 -12.54 -11.55
N PHE A 124 8.29 -12.25 -10.37
CA PHE A 124 9.42 -11.34 -10.23
C PHE A 124 10.66 -11.81 -11.00
N GLN A 125 10.99 -13.11 -10.90
CA GLN A 125 12.13 -13.71 -11.60
C GLN A 125 11.91 -13.75 -13.12
N ALA A 126 10.68 -13.94 -13.59
CA ALA A 126 10.36 -13.87 -15.00
C ALA A 126 10.49 -12.44 -15.57
N ALA A 127 10.21 -11.43 -14.73
CA ALA A 127 10.26 -10.02 -15.12
C ALA A 127 11.66 -9.39 -15.02
N MET A 128 12.54 -9.93 -14.17
CA MET A 128 13.83 -9.33 -13.84
C MET A 128 15.00 -10.14 -14.42
N PRO A 129 16.04 -9.46 -14.94
CA PRO A 129 17.26 -10.14 -15.36
C PRO A 129 18.08 -10.62 -14.15
N ASP A 130 18.95 -11.60 -14.38
CA ASP A 130 19.97 -12.03 -13.42
C ASP A 130 21.35 -11.47 -13.84
N PRO A 131 22.02 -10.63 -13.02
CA PRO A 131 21.65 -10.22 -11.67
C PRO A 131 20.54 -9.15 -11.62
N VAL A 132 19.75 -9.21 -10.54
CA VAL A 132 18.64 -8.27 -10.30
C VAL A 132 19.16 -6.84 -10.10
N PRO A 133 18.65 -5.85 -10.86
CA PRO A 133 19.08 -4.46 -10.72
C PRO A 133 18.83 -3.90 -9.33
N VAL A 134 19.73 -3.04 -8.85
CA VAL A 134 19.71 -2.47 -7.49
C VAL A 134 18.35 -1.90 -7.06
N PRO A 135 17.61 -1.13 -7.89
CA PRO A 135 16.32 -0.58 -7.49
C PRO A 135 15.26 -1.62 -7.11
N TYR A 136 15.41 -2.87 -7.58
CA TYR A 136 14.47 -3.97 -7.32
C TYR A 136 14.97 -4.97 -6.27
N GLN A 137 16.17 -4.76 -5.72
CA GLN A 137 16.74 -5.68 -4.73
C GLN A 137 15.96 -5.67 -3.41
N GLU A 138 15.42 -4.52 -2.99
CA GLU A 138 14.57 -4.48 -1.78
C GLU A 138 13.30 -5.34 -1.94
N GLN A 139 12.70 -5.30 -3.13
CA GLN A 139 11.55 -6.14 -3.45
C GLN A 139 11.93 -7.64 -3.40
N LEU A 140 13.08 -8.01 -3.98
CA LEU A 140 13.58 -9.37 -3.91
C LEU A 140 13.88 -9.83 -2.48
N ILE A 141 14.51 -8.99 -1.66
CA ILE A 141 14.78 -9.25 -0.24
C ILE A 141 13.48 -9.54 0.51
N SER A 142 12.46 -8.71 0.30
CA SER A 142 11.15 -8.88 0.92
C SER A 142 10.48 -10.19 0.48
N LEU A 143 10.50 -10.50 -0.82
CA LEU A 143 9.95 -11.75 -1.38
C LEU A 143 10.62 -12.99 -0.80
N LEU A 144 11.95 -13.01 -0.78
CA LEU A 144 12.72 -14.11 -0.23
C LEU A 144 12.41 -14.31 1.26
N ASN A 145 12.32 -13.22 2.03
CA ASN A 145 11.99 -13.33 3.45
C ASN A 145 10.55 -13.81 3.68
N GLN A 146 9.57 -13.29 2.94
CA GLN A 146 8.18 -13.72 3.03
C GLN A 146 8.01 -15.19 2.68
N ARG A 147 8.65 -15.65 1.59
CA ARG A 147 8.61 -17.05 1.21
C ARG A 147 9.30 -17.95 2.24
N ALA A 148 10.47 -17.53 2.75
CA ALA A 148 11.16 -18.25 3.81
C ALA A 148 10.27 -18.42 5.06
N TYR A 149 9.61 -17.34 5.48
CA TYR A 149 8.71 -17.38 6.62
C TYR A 149 7.48 -18.27 6.35
N ALA A 150 6.90 -18.19 5.15
CA ALA A 150 5.78 -19.04 4.76
C ALA A 150 6.14 -20.52 4.76
N ARG A 151 7.31 -20.89 4.24
CA ARG A 151 7.86 -22.26 4.30
C ARG A 151 8.01 -22.74 5.74
N ALA A 152 8.57 -21.90 6.60
CA ALA A 152 8.76 -22.20 8.02
C ALA A 152 7.43 -22.47 8.73
N LEU A 153 6.45 -21.56 8.59
CA LEU A 153 5.11 -21.71 9.19
C LEU A 153 4.35 -22.92 8.62
N ALA A 154 4.50 -23.20 7.33
CA ALA A 154 3.89 -24.35 6.67
C ALA A 154 4.58 -25.69 7.04
N GLY A 155 5.73 -25.66 7.70
CA GLY A 155 6.55 -26.84 7.97
C GLY A 155 7.03 -27.55 6.70
N LYS A 156 7.21 -26.81 5.60
CA LYS A 156 7.57 -27.34 4.28
C LYS A 156 8.91 -26.78 3.84
N GLU A 157 9.78 -27.67 3.36
CA GLU A 157 11.05 -27.28 2.73
C GLU A 157 11.89 -26.34 3.60
N VAL A 158 12.03 -26.66 4.91
CA VAL A 158 12.66 -25.76 5.90
C VAL A 158 14.12 -25.44 5.53
N GLU A 159 14.83 -26.37 4.89
CA GLU A 159 16.16 -26.12 4.35
C GLU A 159 16.15 -25.12 3.19
N ALA A 160 15.14 -25.16 2.31
CA ALA A 160 14.97 -24.17 1.25
C ALA A 160 14.58 -22.80 1.81
N ALA A 161 13.79 -22.77 2.90
CA ALA A 161 13.52 -21.54 3.65
C ALA A 161 14.83 -20.91 4.16
N LEU A 162 15.75 -21.73 4.68
CA LEU A 162 17.05 -21.26 5.13
C LEU A 162 17.89 -20.69 3.97
N GLN A 163 17.80 -21.27 2.78
CA GLN A 163 18.48 -20.75 1.60
C GLN A 163 17.93 -19.37 1.19
N ASP A 164 16.61 -19.22 1.16
CA ASP A 164 15.95 -17.97 0.82
C ASP A 164 16.34 -16.83 1.77
N VAL A 165 16.23 -17.06 3.09
CA VAL A 165 16.55 -16.01 4.07
C VAL A 165 18.04 -15.65 4.07
N ASN A 166 18.93 -16.62 3.82
CA ASN A 166 20.36 -16.33 3.69
C ASN A 166 20.68 -15.55 2.40
N HIS A 167 19.95 -15.79 1.32
CA HIS A 167 20.05 -14.99 0.11
C HIS A 167 19.59 -13.55 0.36
N ALA A 168 18.45 -13.36 1.04
CA ALA A 168 17.98 -12.04 1.46
C ALA A 168 19.04 -11.30 2.30
N MET A 169 19.70 -11.99 3.24
CA MET A 169 20.78 -11.41 4.04
C MET A 169 22.02 -11.01 3.23
N THR A 170 22.36 -11.76 2.19
CA THR A 170 23.49 -11.41 1.31
C THR A 170 23.19 -10.12 0.53
N LEU A 171 21.95 -9.96 0.07
CA LEU A 171 21.49 -8.77 -0.66
C LEU A 171 21.42 -7.51 0.22
N LEU A 172 21.30 -7.66 1.55
CA LEU A 172 21.38 -6.54 2.50
C LEU A 172 22.77 -5.91 2.61
N ARG A 173 23.83 -6.55 2.09
CA ARG A 173 25.22 -6.04 2.07
C ARG A 173 25.71 -5.53 3.44
N GLY A 174 25.37 -6.27 4.49
CA GLY A 174 25.78 -5.95 5.87
C GLY A 174 24.82 -5.06 6.65
N ALA A 175 23.76 -4.52 6.03
CA ALA A 175 22.65 -3.97 6.78
C ALA A 175 21.95 -5.08 7.57
N GLU A 176 21.46 -4.77 8.77
CA GLU A 176 20.74 -5.72 9.61
C GLU A 176 19.24 -5.42 9.59
N SER A 177 18.42 -6.48 9.60
CA SER A 177 16.97 -6.38 9.67
C SER A 177 16.46 -7.32 10.75
N ALA A 178 15.70 -6.77 11.71
CA ALA A 178 15.10 -7.55 12.79
C ALA A 178 14.19 -8.65 12.25
N ALA A 179 13.38 -8.35 11.21
CA ALA A 179 12.46 -9.32 10.61
C ALA A 179 13.19 -10.49 9.91
N ILE A 180 14.31 -10.21 9.23
CA ILE A 180 15.10 -11.25 8.55
C ILE A 180 15.86 -12.12 9.55
N LEU A 181 16.40 -11.51 10.61
CA LEU A 181 17.04 -12.25 11.69
C LEU A 181 16.03 -13.12 12.46
N ASP A 182 14.83 -12.61 12.73
CA ASP A 182 13.76 -13.38 13.36
C ASP A 182 13.35 -14.57 12.49
N THR A 183 13.11 -14.34 11.19
CA THR A 183 12.77 -15.40 10.23
C THR A 183 13.85 -16.48 10.18
N ARG A 184 15.13 -16.09 10.06
CA ARG A 184 16.25 -17.05 10.06
C ARG A 184 16.35 -17.78 11.41
N GLY A 185 16.21 -17.06 12.52
CA GLY A 185 16.22 -17.64 13.85
C GLY A 185 15.14 -18.72 14.00
N TYR A 186 13.91 -18.43 13.57
CA TYR A 186 12.80 -19.39 13.64
C TYR A 186 13.07 -20.63 12.77
N ILE A 187 13.58 -20.44 11.54
CA ILE A 187 13.99 -21.56 10.67
C ILE A 187 15.09 -22.41 11.32
N LEU A 188 16.11 -21.77 11.91
CA LEU A 188 17.18 -22.47 12.61
C LEU A 188 16.67 -23.27 13.81
N HIS A 189 15.69 -22.74 14.55
CA HIS A 189 15.02 -23.44 15.63
C HIS A 189 14.28 -24.69 15.12
N LEU A 190 13.52 -24.58 14.03
CA LEU A 190 12.85 -25.72 13.40
C LEU A 190 13.82 -26.81 12.93
N LEU A 191 15.05 -26.42 12.55
CA LEU A 191 16.14 -27.34 12.19
C LEU A 191 16.92 -27.86 13.42
N GLY A 192 16.52 -27.53 14.64
CA GLY A 192 17.19 -27.93 15.89
C GLY A 192 18.49 -27.19 16.19
N ARG A 193 18.82 -26.15 15.42
CA ARG A 193 20.04 -25.32 15.59
C ARG A 193 19.82 -24.19 16.58
N ASN A 194 19.41 -24.54 17.79
CA ASN A 194 18.86 -23.59 18.77
C ASN A 194 19.87 -22.53 19.26
N GLU A 195 21.18 -22.81 19.30
CA GLU A 195 22.17 -21.79 19.68
C GLU A 195 22.47 -20.77 18.57
N ASP A 196 22.35 -21.16 17.31
CA ASP A 196 22.40 -20.22 16.20
C ASP A 196 21.14 -19.35 16.19
N ALA A 197 19.98 -19.99 16.35
CA ALA A 197 18.69 -19.32 16.46
C ALA A 197 18.67 -18.28 17.59
N ARG A 198 19.21 -18.63 18.77
CA ARG A 198 19.28 -17.72 19.92
C ARG A 198 20.03 -16.44 19.58
N ARG A 199 21.20 -16.54 18.94
CA ARG A 199 22.02 -15.38 18.58
C ARG A 199 21.28 -14.43 17.65
N ASP A 200 20.59 -14.98 16.65
CA ASP A 200 19.80 -14.20 15.71
C ASP A 200 18.61 -13.52 16.39
N MET A 201 17.86 -14.24 17.22
CA MET A 201 16.69 -13.70 17.91
C MET A 201 17.05 -12.68 18.98
N GLU A 202 18.15 -12.85 19.70
CA GLU A 202 18.69 -11.82 20.62
C GLU A 202 19.04 -10.55 19.86
N ARG A 203 19.68 -10.68 18.69
CA ARG A 203 20.00 -9.52 17.85
C ARG A 203 18.74 -8.88 17.29
N ALA A 204 17.76 -9.67 16.86
CA ALA A 204 16.48 -9.20 16.34
C ALA A 204 15.70 -8.39 17.41
N VAL A 205 15.62 -8.90 18.65
CA VAL A 205 15.00 -8.16 19.78
C VAL A 205 15.71 -6.84 20.01
N SER A 206 17.05 -6.86 20.06
CA SER A 206 17.85 -5.65 20.30
C SER A 206 17.61 -4.58 19.22
N LEU A 207 17.58 -4.98 17.94
CA LEU A 207 17.29 -4.08 16.83
C LEU A 207 15.86 -3.53 16.89
N MET A 208 14.87 -4.39 17.15
CA MET A 208 13.47 -3.97 17.25
C MET A 208 13.29 -2.94 18.38
N GLN A 209 13.86 -3.19 19.56
CA GLN A 209 13.76 -2.27 20.69
C GLN A 209 14.43 -0.92 20.41
N ALA A 210 15.61 -0.92 19.79
CA ALA A 210 16.30 0.32 19.40
C ALA A 210 15.48 1.11 18.36
N ASN A 211 14.88 0.42 17.39
CA ASN A 211 14.12 1.04 16.31
C ASN A 211 12.73 1.49 16.74
N MET A 212 12.08 0.82 17.70
CA MET A 212 10.74 1.16 18.18
C MET A 212 10.65 2.59 18.70
N ALA A 213 11.68 3.08 19.40
CA ALA A 213 11.68 4.46 19.90
C ALA A 213 11.68 5.49 18.74
N LEU A 214 12.52 5.25 17.74
CA LEU A 214 12.60 6.06 16.51
C LEU A 214 11.32 5.97 15.69
N GLN A 215 10.78 4.77 15.51
CA GLN A 215 9.56 4.54 14.73
C GLN A 215 8.33 5.15 15.39
N ARG A 216 8.19 5.05 16.72
CA ARG A 216 7.14 5.76 17.45
C ARG A 216 7.29 7.27 17.25
N GLN A 217 8.47 7.83 17.44
CA GLN A 217 8.69 9.26 17.22
C GLN A 217 8.32 9.70 15.79
N GLY A 218 8.68 8.90 14.78
CA GLY A 218 8.29 9.13 13.38
C GLY A 218 6.78 9.08 13.16
N LEU A 219 6.11 8.05 13.70
CA LEU A 219 4.65 7.90 13.64
C LEU A 219 3.93 9.11 14.27
N TYR A 220 4.35 9.55 15.46
CA TYR A 220 3.79 10.72 16.13
C TYR A 220 4.07 12.02 15.35
N SER A 221 5.25 12.17 14.75
CA SER A 221 5.58 13.35 13.96
C SER A 221 4.76 13.42 12.67
N MET A 222 4.52 12.28 12.02
CA MET A 222 3.78 12.19 10.76
C MET A 222 2.26 12.29 10.95
N TYR A 223 1.70 11.54 11.91
CA TYR A 223 0.25 11.39 12.07
C TYR A 223 -0.32 12.10 13.30
N GLY A 224 0.50 12.34 14.32
CA GLY A 224 0.06 13.01 15.56
C GLY A 224 -0.34 14.46 15.34
N TYR A 225 0.29 15.17 14.39
CA TYR A 225 -0.07 16.55 14.04
C TYR A 225 -1.28 16.64 13.09
N LEU A 226 -1.53 15.60 12.28
CA LEU A 226 -2.57 15.59 11.24
C LEU A 226 -3.95 15.13 11.73
N THR A 227 -4.14 14.90 13.04
CA THR A 227 -5.37 14.30 13.61
C THR A 227 -5.72 12.92 13.03
N ASP A 228 -4.77 12.21 12.42
CA ASP A 228 -4.99 10.88 11.87
C ASP A 228 -4.72 9.78 12.91
N GLN A 229 -5.60 9.75 13.92
CA GLN A 229 -5.52 8.82 15.04
C GLN A 229 -5.73 7.35 14.63
N ARG A 230 -6.24 7.08 13.42
CA ARG A 230 -6.39 5.70 12.92
C ARG A 230 -5.06 5.16 12.42
N ASN A 231 -4.35 5.92 11.59
CA ASN A 231 -3.04 5.51 11.09
C ASN A 231 -1.98 5.45 12.20
N LEU A 232 -2.06 6.35 13.19
CA LEU A 232 -1.21 6.26 14.38
C LEU A 232 -1.46 4.97 15.17
N ARG A 233 -2.73 4.66 15.49
CA ARG A 233 -3.09 3.42 16.20
C ARG A 233 -2.68 2.17 15.43
N ARG A 234 -2.88 2.15 14.11
CA ARG A 234 -2.46 1.06 13.24
C ARG A 234 -0.96 0.81 13.35
N GLY A 235 -0.16 1.85 13.14
CA GLY A 235 1.30 1.73 13.21
C GLY A 235 1.78 1.28 14.59
N GLU A 236 1.16 1.77 15.66
CA GLU A 236 1.48 1.30 17.02
C GLU A 236 1.11 -0.18 17.22
N GLN A 237 -0.02 -0.63 16.69
CA GLN A 237 -0.45 -2.03 16.76
C GLN A 237 0.47 -2.95 15.97
N GLU A 238 0.82 -2.61 14.73
CA GLU A 238 1.76 -3.38 13.90
C GLU A 238 3.12 -3.57 14.59
N LEU A 239 3.63 -2.52 15.24
CA LEU A 239 4.87 -2.59 16.02
C LEU A 239 4.73 -3.50 17.24
N GLN A 240 3.59 -3.46 17.93
CA GLN A 240 3.34 -4.33 19.08
C GLN A 240 3.20 -5.80 18.66
N GLU A 241 2.43 -6.08 17.61
CA GLU A 241 2.22 -7.43 17.07
C GLU A 241 3.56 -8.03 16.60
N GLY A 242 4.35 -7.29 15.82
CA GLY A 242 5.66 -7.74 15.36
C GLY A 242 6.62 -8.02 16.52
N PHE A 243 6.58 -7.21 17.59
CA PHE A 243 7.40 -7.47 18.77
C PHE A 243 6.89 -8.68 19.58
N ALA A 244 5.57 -8.91 19.61
CA ALA A 244 4.97 -10.07 20.28
C ALA A 244 5.41 -11.38 19.61
N VAL A 245 5.35 -11.46 18.28
CA VAL A 245 5.81 -12.62 17.49
C VAL A 245 7.29 -12.92 17.76
N LEU A 246 8.13 -11.89 17.67
CA LEU A 246 9.57 -12.02 17.83
C LEU A 246 9.96 -12.49 19.25
N LEU A 247 9.24 -12.00 20.29
CA LEU A 247 9.40 -12.52 21.66
C LEU A 247 8.92 -13.96 21.78
N HIS A 248 7.80 -14.32 21.14
CA HIS A 248 7.32 -15.69 21.14
C HIS A 248 8.36 -16.65 20.56
N HIS A 249 8.90 -16.35 19.38
CA HIS A 249 9.95 -17.14 18.75
C HIS A 249 11.18 -17.31 19.66
N ARG A 250 11.66 -16.23 20.28
CA ARG A 250 12.80 -16.31 21.22
C ARG A 250 12.47 -17.13 22.47
N GLY A 251 11.24 -17.03 22.96
CA GLY A 251 10.71 -17.86 24.02
C GLY A 251 10.80 -19.35 23.70
N LEU A 252 10.38 -19.75 22.49
CA LEU A 252 10.49 -21.15 22.02
C LEU A 252 11.94 -21.62 21.96
N VAL A 253 12.85 -20.77 21.47
CA VAL A 253 14.28 -21.09 21.44
C VAL A 253 14.84 -21.24 22.84
N TYR A 254 14.54 -20.35 23.77
CA TYR A 254 14.96 -20.49 25.16
C TYR A 254 14.43 -21.76 25.82
N GLN A 255 13.18 -22.13 25.54
CA GLN A 255 12.60 -23.37 26.04
C GLN A 255 13.37 -24.59 25.49
N SER A 256 13.70 -24.59 24.20
CA SER A 256 14.49 -25.68 23.59
C SER A 256 15.93 -25.79 24.11
N LEU A 257 16.46 -24.72 24.71
CA LEU A 257 17.77 -24.66 25.36
C LEU A 257 17.71 -24.91 26.87
N GLY A 258 16.54 -25.20 27.45
CA GLY A 258 16.35 -25.38 28.89
C GLY A 258 16.52 -24.09 29.70
N LYS A 259 16.35 -22.92 29.08
CA LYS A 259 16.44 -21.60 29.74
C LYS A 259 15.07 -21.13 30.22
N ASP A 260 14.45 -21.93 31.10
CA ASP A 260 13.03 -21.83 31.44
C ASP A 260 12.58 -20.44 31.93
N ILE A 261 13.41 -19.76 32.74
CA ILE A 261 13.08 -18.42 33.25
C ILE A 261 13.02 -17.39 32.11
N LEU A 262 13.98 -17.45 31.18
CA LEU A 262 14.01 -16.54 30.03
C LEU A 262 12.88 -16.86 29.05
N ALA A 263 12.63 -18.14 28.80
CA ALA A 263 11.51 -18.61 27.99
C ALA A 263 10.18 -18.07 28.52
N LYS A 264 9.91 -18.30 29.81
CA LYS A 264 8.69 -17.80 30.46
C LYS A 264 8.57 -16.29 30.36
N THR A 265 9.65 -15.55 30.61
CA THR A 265 9.65 -14.08 30.54
C THR A 265 9.22 -13.59 29.17
N ASP A 266 9.78 -14.16 28.10
CA ASP A 266 9.46 -13.77 26.74
C ASP A 266 8.05 -14.19 26.32
N LEU A 267 7.65 -15.42 26.65
CA LEU A 267 6.33 -15.95 26.31
C LEU A 267 5.21 -15.19 27.04
N ASP A 268 5.37 -14.91 28.35
CA ASP A 268 4.42 -14.11 29.11
C ASP A 268 4.33 -12.69 28.53
N ARG A 269 5.45 -12.11 28.11
CA ARG A 269 5.47 -10.78 27.50
C ARG A 269 4.83 -10.76 26.11
N ALA A 270 5.05 -11.79 25.30
CA ALA A 270 4.40 -11.95 24.00
C ALA A 270 2.88 -12.00 24.16
N GLN A 271 2.38 -12.80 25.11
CA GLN A 271 0.94 -12.88 25.42
C GLN A 271 0.37 -11.53 25.87
N GLN A 272 1.08 -10.79 26.73
CA GLN A 272 0.65 -9.44 27.15
C GLN A 272 0.56 -8.45 25.99
N LEU A 273 1.33 -8.65 24.92
CA LEU A 273 1.32 -7.84 23.71
C LEU A 273 0.31 -8.35 22.66
N GLY A 274 -0.49 -9.37 22.99
CA GLY A 274 -1.54 -9.90 22.13
C GLY A 274 -1.12 -11.08 21.24
N TYR A 275 0.06 -11.68 21.47
CA TYR A 275 0.43 -12.91 20.77
C TYR A 275 -0.62 -13.99 20.99
N GLY A 276 -1.09 -14.60 19.89
CA GLY A 276 -2.08 -15.67 19.91
C GLY A 276 -2.51 -16.02 18.49
N ARG A 277 -2.55 -17.31 18.18
CA ARG A 277 -2.97 -17.81 16.86
C ARG A 277 -4.43 -17.48 16.58
N GLU A 278 -5.25 -17.53 17.63
CA GLU A 278 -6.64 -17.13 17.64
C GLU A 278 -6.85 -15.62 17.38
N ASN A 279 -5.84 -14.80 17.68
CA ASN A 279 -5.85 -13.36 17.43
C ASN A 279 -5.21 -13.00 16.08
N GLY A 280 -4.72 -14.01 15.36
CA GLY A 280 -4.01 -13.85 14.10
C GLY A 280 -2.65 -13.17 14.24
N VAL A 281 -1.97 -13.35 15.37
CA VAL A 281 -0.60 -12.88 15.60
C VAL A 281 0.30 -14.13 15.65
N TRP A 282 1.04 -14.35 14.55
CA TRP A 282 1.79 -15.59 14.26
C TRP A 282 3.29 -15.38 14.24
#